data_AF-A0A4V3V7L4-F1
#
_entry.id   AF-A0A4V3V7L4-F1
#
_cell.length_a   1.000
_cell.length_b   1.000
_cell.length_c   1.000
_cell.angle_alpha   90.00
_cell.angle_beta   90.00
_cell.angle_gamma   90.00
#
_symmetry.space_group_name_H-M   'P 1'
#
loop_
_entity.id
_entity.type
_entity.pdbx_description
1 polymer ?
#
loop_
_entity_poly.entity_id
_entity_poly.type
_entity_poly.pdbx_seq_one_letter_code
_entity_poly.pdbx_strand_id
1 'polypeptide(L)'
;MKTKEYFFSMFKTEKARVLAKEIDDYIYLNSPYKDDVEDYHQQYKNGVRTDCIGYVSKKGSYKFATLTEARKVCFVLHLGKKLHTETAKKMQQEVDELLGHVYENTDSSRLTPGEVYIRLEWVDCLEQITRFIDTAYALRLQK
;
A
#
# COMPACT_ATOMS: atom_id res chain seq x y z
N MET A 1 5.44 15.50 14.76
CA MET A 1 5.50 14.73 13.49
C MET A 1 5.14 13.28 13.82
N LYS A 2 4.18 12.66 13.12
CA LYS A 2 3.87 11.24 13.34
C LYS A 2 5.02 10.37 12.82
N THR A 3 5.45 9.39 13.62
CA THR A 3 6.49 8.42 13.25
C THR A 3 5.88 7.25 12.47
N LYS A 4 6.71 6.39 11.87
CA LYS A 4 6.20 5.14 11.28
C LYS A 4 5.55 4.24 12.33
N GLU A 5 6.16 4.13 13.50
CA GLU A 5 5.62 3.37 14.65
C GLU A 5 4.20 3.83 15.05
N TYR A 6 3.91 5.13 14.99
CA TYR A 6 2.54 5.62 15.19
C TYR A 6 1.57 4.96 14.20
N PHE A 7 1.89 4.95 12.90
CA PHE A 7 1.00 4.36 11.88
C PHE A 7 0.92 2.85 11.99
N PHE A 8 2.02 2.16 12.30
CA PHE A 8 1.98 0.72 12.57
C PHE A 8 1.04 0.40 13.72
N SER A 9 1.03 1.20 14.79
CA SER A 9 0.15 0.99 15.95
C SER A 9 -1.36 1.13 15.66
N MET A 10 -1.73 1.76 14.54
CA MET A 10 -3.13 1.98 14.15
C MET A 10 -3.83 0.68 13.71
N PHE A 11 -3.08 -0.32 13.25
CA PHE A 11 -3.63 -1.63 12.93
C PHE A 11 -4.12 -2.32 14.21
N LYS A 12 -5.31 -2.92 14.16
CA LYS A 12 -6.01 -3.36 15.38
C LYS A 12 -5.37 -4.57 16.03
N THR A 13 -4.95 -5.53 15.21
CA THR A 13 -4.40 -6.80 15.69
C THR A 13 -2.88 -6.76 15.69
N GLU A 14 -2.25 -7.47 16.62
CA GLU A 14 -0.79 -7.61 16.65
C GLU A 14 -0.25 -8.14 15.32
N LYS A 15 -0.91 -9.16 14.74
CA LYS A 15 -0.59 -9.71 13.41
C LYS A 15 -0.51 -8.61 12.34
N ALA A 16 -1.51 -7.73 12.27
CA ALA A 16 -1.54 -6.67 11.28
C ALA A 16 -0.47 -5.58 11.53
N ARG A 17 -0.11 -5.32 12.80
CA ARG A 17 1.00 -4.40 13.14
C ARG A 17 2.36 -4.96 12.73
N VAL A 18 2.57 -6.25 12.98
CA VAL A 18 3.80 -6.96 12.56
C VAL A 18 3.88 -6.95 11.04
N LEU A 19 2.80 -7.33 10.35
CA LEU A 19 2.76 -7.31 8.90
C LEU A 19 2.99 -5.91 8.30
N ALA A 20 2.48 -4.85 8.93
CA ALA A 20 2.76 -3.48 8.49
C ALA A 20 4.25 -3.12 8.53
N LYS A 21 4.98 -3.64 9.54
CA LYS A 21 6.45 -3.50 9.64
C LYS A 21 7.16 -4.35 8.60
N GLU A 22 6.71 -5.60 8.40
CA GLU A 22 7.26 -6.48 7.37
C GLU A 22 7.10 -5.91 5.96
N ILE A 23 5.98 -5.24 5.68
CA ILE A 23 5.78 -4.51 4.42
C ILE A 23 6.78 -3.37 4.27
N ASP A 24 7.01 -2.58 5.34
CA ASP A 24 7.99 -1.48 5.33
C ASP A 24 9.41 -2.02 5.09
N ASP A 25 9.79 -3.06 5.82
CA ASP A 25 11.08 -3.74 5.69
C ASP A 25 11.24 -4.39 4.31
N TYR A 26 10.19 -5.02 3.79
CA TYR A 26 10.21 -5.58 2.44
C TYR A 26 10.52 -4.48 1.43
N ILE A 27 9.74 -3.41 1.43
CA ILE A 27 9.88 -2.32 0.46
C ILE A 27 11.28 -1.71 0.53
N TYR A 28 11.81 -1.42 1.72
CA TYR A 28 13.08 -0.71 1.88
C TYR A 28 14.33 -1.59 1.90
N LEU A 29 14.22 -2.88 2.21
CA LEU A 29 15.39 -3.74 2.47
C LEU A 29 15.45 -4.99 1.59
N ASN A 30 14.30 -5.57 1.22
CA ASN A 30 14.24 -6.89 0.60
C ASN A 30 13.68 -6.89 -0.84
N SER A 31 13.00 -5.83 -1.25
CA SER A 31 12.39 -5.75 -2.58
C SER A 31 13.46 -5.62 -3.68
N PRO A 32 13.17 -6.08 -4.92
CA PRO A 32 14.08 -5.91 -6.05
C PRO A 32 14.37 -4.45 -6.43
N TYR A 33 13.57 -3.51 -5.91
CA TYR A 33 13.63 -2.08 -6.22
C TYR A 33 13.94 -1.22 -4.99
N LYS A 34 14.43 -1.81 -3.90
CA LYS A 34 14.72 -1.13 -2.63
C LYS A 34 15.57 0.14 -2.77
N ASP A 35 16.56 0.12 -3.66
CA ASP A 35 17.47 1.25 -3.88
C ASP A 35 16.78 2.41 -4.62
N ASP A 36 15.65 2.13 -5.27
CA ASP A 36 14.82 3.06 -6.03
C ASP A 36 13.59 3.55 -5.27
N VAL A 37 13.49 3.30 -3.95
CA VAL A 37 12.36 3.75 -3.13
C VAL A 37 12.75 4.86 -2.16
N GLU A 38 11.84 5.80 -1.96
CA GLU A 38 11.95 6.87 -0.97
C GLU A 38 10.62 7.10 -0.24
N ASP A 39 10.71 7.71 0.94
CA ASP A 39 9.53 8.11 1.70
C ASP A 39 8.94 9.39 1.09
N TYR A 40 7.66 9.30 0.69
CA TYR A 40 6.88 10.41 0.14
C TYR A 40 7.03 11.71 0.95
N HIS A 41 7.06 11.61 2.27
CA HIS A 41 7.07 12.79 3.12
C HIS A 41 8.43 13.43 3.20
N GLN A 42 9.51 12.66 3.11
CA GLN A 42 10.85 13.23 2.98
C GLN A 42 10.99 14.00 1.67
N GLN A 43 10.44 13.45 0.58
CA GLN A 43 10.52 14.07 -0.74
C GLN A 43 9.60 15.29 -0.91
N TYR A 44 8.37 15.25 -0.41
CA TYR A 44 7.33 16.25 -0.75
C TYR A 44 6.75 17.03 0.44
N LYS A 45 7.06 16.64 1.69
CA LYS A 45 6.45 17.23 2.90
C LYS A 45 7.48 17.61 3.96
N ASN A 46 8.76 17.77 3.60
CA ASN A 46 9.86 18.09 4.52
C ASN A 46 9.88 17.16 5.75
N GLY A 47 9.63 15.87 5.52
CA GLY A 47 9.55 14.81 6.53
C GLY A 47 8.24 14.72 7.29
N VAL A 48 7.34 15.70 7.19
CA VAL A 48 6.12 15.78 8.03
C VAL A 48 5.06 14.78 7.57
N ARG A 49 4.82 13.74 8.37
CA ARG A 49 3.69 12.80 8.19
C ARG A 49 2.46 13.24 8.97
N THR A 50 1.31 13.23 8.29
CA THR A 50 0.00 13.62 8.86
C THR A 50 -0.99 12.47 8.97
N ASP A 51 -1.04 11.63 7.94
CA ASP A 51 -2.15 10.70 7.71
C ASP A 51 -1.69 9.33 7.17
N CYS A 52 -0.45 9.21 6.71
CA CYS A 52 0.06 7.95 6.17
C CYS A 52 1.59 7.80 6.22
N ILE A 53 2.04 6.58 5.89
CA ILE A 53 3.37 6.28 5.34
C ILE A 53 3.19 6.06 3.84
N GLY A 54 3.87 6.86 3.01
CA GLY A 54 3.78 6.75 1.55
C GLY A 54 5.11 6.32 0.95
N TYR A 55 5.08 5.37 0.03
CA TYR A 55 6.26 4.82 -0.65
C TYR A 55 6.27 5.29 -2.10
N VAL A 56 7.37 5.92 -2.51
CA VAL A 56 7.54 6.55 -3.84
C VAL A 56 8.70 5.90 -4.56
N SER A 57 8.53 5.68 -5.87
CA SER A 57 9.67 5.33 -6.73
C SER A 57 10.46 6.57 -7.12
N LYS A 58 11.78 6.55 -6.90
CA LYS A 58 12.73 7.58 -7.37
C LYS A 58 12.78 7.69 -8.89
N LYS A 59 12.45 6.62 -9.62
CA LYS A 59 12.48 6.57 -11.10
C LYS A 59 11.32 7.34 -11.72
N GLY A 60 10.14 7.26 -11.10
CA GLY A 60 8.91 7.86 -11.62
C GLY A 60 8.42 9.08 -10.84
N SER A 61 8.92 9.30 -9.62
CA SER A 61 8.41 10.31 -8.68
C SER A 61 6.92 10.12 -8.37
N TYR A 62 6.48 8.87 -8.34
CA TYR A 62 5.10 8.49 -8.09
C TYR A 62 4.97 7.54 -6.92
N LYS A 63 3.99 7.81 -6.05
CA LYS A 63 3.59 6.90 -4.99
C LYS A 63 3.03 5.61 -5.61
N PHE A 64 3.53 4.47 -5.17
CA PHE A 64 3.06 3.14 -5.59
C PHE A 64 2.40 2.37 -4.43
N ALA A 65 2.63 2.76 -3.18
CA ALA A 65 1.99 2.14 -2.02
C ALA A 65 1.80 3.14 -0.86
N THR A 66 0.83 2.87 0.03
CA THR A 66 0.57 3.68 1.24
C THR A 66 0.05 2.81 2.37
N LEU A 67 0.60 2.94 3.58
CA LEU A 67 -0.08 2.54 4.83
C LEU A 67 -0.80 3.76 5.39
N THR A 68 -2.12 3.71 5.54
CA THR A 68 -2.94 4.88 5.89
C THR A 68 -3.90 4.59 7.04
N GLU A 69 -4.17 5.61 7.86
CA GLU A 69 -5.26 5.57 8.86
C GLU A 69 -6.64 5.81 8.22
N ALA A 70 -6.68 6.33 6.99
CA ALA A 70 -7.90 6.52 6.23
C ALA A 70 -8.52 5.19 5.80
N ARG A 71 -9.77 5.24 5.34
CA ARG A 71 -10.47 4.08 4.76
C ARG A 71 -10.43 2.83 5.66
N LYS A 72 -10.73 3.01 6.94
CA LYS A 72 -10.72 1.93 7.96
C LYS A 72 -9.36 1.29 8.25
N VAL A 73 -8.26 2.04 8.10
CA VAL A 73 -6.88 1.58 8.30
C VAL A 73 -6.53 0.44 7.35
N CYS A 74 -5.79 0.77 6.28
CA CYS A 74 -5.48 -0.20 5.25
C CYS A 74 -4.13 0.07 4.59
N PHE A 75 -3.70 -0.92 3.82
CA PHE A 75 -2.59 -0.81 2.89
C PHE A 75 -3.15 -0.62 1.48
N VAL A 76 -2.73 0.45 0.81
CA VAL A 76 -3.24 0.86 -0.50
C VAL A 76 -2.13 0.75 -1.52
N LEU A 77 -2.39 0.04 -2.60
CA LEU A 77 -1.53 -0.01 -3.79
C LEU A 77 -2.01 1.01 -4.81
N HIS A 78 -1.07 1.78 -5.36
CA HIS A 78 -1.32 2.85 -6.31
C HIS A 78 -0.81 2.40 -7.67
N LEU A 79 -1.72 2.04 -8.57
CA LEU A 79 -1.37 1.60 -9.92
C LEU A 79 -1.39 2.78 -10.89
N GLY A 80 -2.30 3.75 -10.67
CA GLY A 80 -2.41 4.97 -11.47
C GLY A 80 -3.66 5.00 -12.33
N LYS A 81 -4.54 5.96 -12.02
CA LYS A 81 -5.87 6.12 -12.64
C LYS A 81 -5.87 6.15 -14.18
N LYS A 82 -4.93 6.88 -14.78
CA LYS A 82 -4.95 7.19 -16.22
C LYS A 82 -4.87 5.94 -17.09
N LEU A 83 -4.04 4.97 -16.70
CA LEU A 83 -3.77 3.78 -17.50
C LEU A 83 -4.30 2.49 -16.88
N HIS A 84 -4.41 2.43 -15.55
CA HIS A 84 -4.53 1.15 -14.84
C HIS A 84 -5.81 1.04 -14.00
N THR A 85 -6.87 1.79 -14.35
CA THR A 85 -8.15 1.69 -13.63
C THR A 85 -8.77 0.30 -13.73
N GLU A 86 -8.85 -0.29 -14.94
CA GLU A 86 -9.42 -1.64 -15.10
C GLU A 86 -8.50 -2.72 -14.51
N THR A 87 -7.18 -2.54 -14.60
CA THR A 87 -6.21 -3.42 -13.94
C THR A 87 -6.36 -3.39 -12.42
N ALA A 88 -6.57 -2.22 -11.83
CA ALA A 88 -6.80 -2.09 -10.40
C ALA A 88 -8.09 -2.79 -9.95
N LYS A 89 -9.18 -2.68 -10.72
CA LYS A 89 -10.43 -3.42 -10.42
C LYS A 89 -10.21 -4.93 -10.43
N LYS A 90 -9.52 -5.46 -11.44
CA LYS A 90 -9.21 -6.90 -11.51
C LYS A 90 -8.31 -7.34 -10.36
N MET A 91 -7.27 -6.56 -10.07
CA MET A 91 -6.38 -6.84 -8.93
C MET A 91 -7.12 -6.78 -7.59
N GLN A 92 -8.08 -5.87 -7.41
CA GLN A 92 -8.92 -5.85 -6.20
C GLN A 92 -9.73 -7.14 -6.09
N GLN A 93 -10.34 -7.63 -7.18
CA GLN A 93 -11.06 -8.91 -7.18
C GLN A 93 -10.14 -10.07 -6.82
N GLU A 94 -8.94 -10.13 -7.42
CA GLU A 94 -7.95 -11.17 -7.10
C GLU A 94 -7.51 -11.14 -5.63
N VAL A 95 -7.34 -9.95 -5.04
CA VAL A 95 -7.03 -9.79 -3.62
C VAL A 95 -8.21 -10.25 -2.76
N ASP A 96 -9.42 -9.81 -3.08
CA ASP A 96 -10.62 -10.14 -2.31
C ASP A 96 -10.88 -11.67 -2.33
N GLU A 97 -10.69 -12.31 -3.47
CA GLU A 97 -10.76 -13.77 -3.63
C GLU A 97 -9.66 -14.48 -2.85
N LEU A 98 -8.41 -14.03 -2.96
CA LEU A 98 -7.27 -14.61 -2.25
C LEU A 98 -7.44 -14.56 -0.73
N LEU A 99 -7.97 -13.44 -0.23
CA LEU A 99 -8.14 -13.21 1.21
C LEU A 99 -9.52 -13.69 1.72
N GLY A 100 -10.41 -14.15 0.84
CA GLY A 100 -11.76 -14.59 1.20
C GLY A 100 -12.66 -13.48 1.75
N HIS A 101 -12.33 -12.21 1.47
CA HIS A 101 -13.00 -11.04 2.01
C HIS A 101 -13.14 -9.95 0.95
N VAL A 102 -14.36 -9.43 0.76
CA VAL A 102 -14.61 -8.31 -0.14
C VAL A 102 -14.36 -6.99 0.57
N TYR A 103 -13.40 -6.20 0.10
CA TYR A 103 -13.02 -4.94 0.77
C TYR A 103 -14.19 -3.94 0.86
N GLU A 104 -14.97 -3.79 -0.20
CA GLU A 104 -16.11 -2.86 -0.28
C GLU A 104 -17.20 -3.14 0.79
N ASN A 105 -17.26 -4.36 1.32
CA ASN A 105 -18.18 -4.68 2.43
C ASN A 105 -17.75 -4.05 3.76
N THR A 106 -16.53 -3.52 3.86
CA THR A 106 -15.99 -2.91 5.09
C THR A 106 -15.96 -1.39 5.09
N ASP A 107 -15.87 -0.80 3.90
CA ASP A 107 -15.90 0.63 3.69
C ASP A 107 -16.85 0.91 2.52
N SER A 108 -17.99 1.53 2.82
CA SER A 108 -19.03 1.84 1.84
C SER A 108 -18.62 2.95 0.86
N SER A 109 -17.42 3.51 1.01
CA SER A 109 -16.91 4.50 0.08
C SER A 109 -16.45 3.85 -1.22
N ARG A 110 -16.77 4.51 -2.33
CA ARG A 110 -16.36 4.07 -3.65
C ARG A 110 -14.84 3.99 -3.74
N LEU A 111 -14.34 2.85 -4.21
CA LEU A 111 -12.92 2.65 -4.49
C LEU A 111 -12.40 3.72 -5.44
N THR A 112 -11.23 4.28 -5.12
CA THR A 112 -10.58 5.26 -6.00
C THR A 112 -10.09 4.55 -7.27
N PRO A 113 -10.40 5.06 -8.46
CA PRO A 113 -9.89 4.49 -9.71
C PRO A 113 -8.36 4.42 -9.74
N GLY A 114 -7.82 3.23 -10.04
CA GLY A 114 -6.37 2.99 -10.10
C GLY A 114 -5.72 2.71 -8.74
N GLU A 115 -6.52 2.46 -7.70
CA GLU A 115 -6.05 2.01 -6.38
C GLU A 115 -6.61 0.62 -6.06
N VAL A 116 -5.87 -0.13 -5.23
CA VAL A 116 -6.25 -1.43 -4.66
C VAL A 116 -6.05 -1.37 -3.15
N TYR A 117 -6.99 -1.91 -2.39
CA TYR A 117 -7.05 -1.79 -0.94
C TYR A 117 -6.95 -3.17 -0.27
N ILE A 118 -6.08 -3.25 0.72
CA ILE A 118 -5.77 -4.48 1.44
C ILE A 118 -5.90 -4.21 2.94
N ARG A 119 -6.75 -4.96 3.64
CA ARG A 119 -6.78 -4.94 5.11
C ARG A 119 -5.81 -5.96 5.66
N LEU A 120 -4.83 -5.50 6.41
CA LEU A 120 -3.75 -6.35 6.92
C LEU A 120 -4.25 -7.37 7.95
N GLU A 121 -5.41 -7.16 8.57
CA GLU A 121 -6.03 -8.16 9.44
C GLU A 121 -6.41 -9.46 8.72
N TRP A 122 -6.60 -9.40 7.40
CA TRP A 122 -7.00 -10.55 6.57
C TRP A 122 -5.84 -11.30 5.95
N VAL A 123 -4.65 -10.70 5.96
CA VAL A 123 -3.45 -11.28 5.36
C VAL A 123 -2.74 -12.10 6.41
N ASP A 124 -2.48 -13.37 6.14
CA ASP A 124 -1.81 -14.29 7.06
C ASP A 124 -0.29 -14.14 7.03
N CYS A 125 0.28 -13.87 5.87
CA CYS A 125 1.71 -13.65 5.70
C CYS A 125 2.01 -12.71 4.52
N LEU A 126 3.19 -12.08 4.55
CA LEU A 126 3.62 -11.10 3.55
C LEU A 126 3.63 -11.67 2.12
N GLU A 127 3.95 -12.94 1.94
CA GLU A 127 4.06 -13.61 0.65
C GLU A 127 2.74 -13.59 -0.14
N GLN A 128 1.59 -13.59 0.55
CA GLN A 128 0.27 -13.51 -0.11
C GLN A 128 0.12 -12.22 -0.93
N ILE A 129 0.73 -11.12 -0.46
CA ILE A 129 0.52 -9.79 -1.05
C ILE A 129 1.74 -9.23 -1.79
N THR A 130 2.92 -9.83 -1.61
CA THR A 130 4.19 -9.34 -2.19
C THR A 130 4.10 -9.13 -3.71
N ARG A 131 3.52 -10.10 -4.44
CA ARG A 131 3.35 -10.00 -5.90
C ARG A 131 2.53 -8.78 -6.34
N PHE A 132 1.55 -8.35 -5.54
CA PHE A 132 0.73 -7.19 -5.85
C PHE A 132 1.49 -5.88 -5.57
N ILE A 133 2.32 -5.84 -4.52
CA ILE A 133 3.21 -4.71 -4.23
C ILE A 133 4.16 -4.47 -5.40
N ASP A 134 4.82 -5.54 -5.86
CA ASP A 134 5.78 -5.46 -6.97
C ASP A 134 5.10 -5.06 -8.28
N THR A 135 3.91 -5.60 -8.53
CA THR A 135 3.10 -5.23 -9.70
C THR A 135 2.70 -3.76 -9.64
N ALA A 136 2.29 -3.24 -8.47
CA ALA A 136 1.95 -1.83 -8.29
C ALA A 136 3.17 -0.93 -8.57
N TYR A 137 4.35 -1.29 -8.06
CA TYR A 137 5.60 -0.58 -8.37
C TYR A 137 5.86 -0.54 -9.89
N ALA A 138 5.82 -1.69 -10.56
CA ALA A 138 6.10 -1.79 -11.99
C ALA A 138 5.10 -1.01 -12.85
N LEU A 139 3.80 -1.14 -12.57
CA LEU A 139 2.75 -0.42 -13.30
C LEU A 139 2.87 1.09 -13.10
N ARG A 140 3.24 1.54 -11.89
CA ARG A 140 3.35 2.97 -11.61
C ARG A 140 4.45 3.68 -12.41
N LEU A 141 5.42 2.92 -12.94
CA LEU A 141 6.48 3.43 -13.82
C LEU A 141 6.06 3.52 -15.30
N GLN A 142 4.91 2.95 -15.67
CA GLN A 142 4.37 3.06 -17.02
C GLN A 142 3.72 4.44 -17.23
N LYS A 143 3.90 5.03 -18.42
CA LYS A 143 3.53 6.41 -18.76
C LYS A 143 2.40 6.48 -19.79
#